data_AF-A0A1Q4ZJ31-F1
#
_entry.id   AF-A0A1Q4ZJ31-F1
#
_cell.length_a   1.000
_cell.length_b   1.000
_cell.length_c   1.000
_cell.angle_alpha   90.00
_cell.angle_beta   90.00
_cell.angle_gamma   90.00
#
_symmetry.space_group_name_H-M   'P 1'
#
loop_
_entity.id
_entity.type
_entity.pdbx_description
1 polymer ?
#
loop_
_entity_poly.entity_id
_entity_poly.type
_entity_poly.pdbx_seq_one_letter_code
_entity_poly.pdbx_strand_id
1 'polypeptide(L)'
;MIDHVYISVTDIHKSLAFYREALKPLGWREFGNYDAASGPDNVPDLFGLGDNTYVSGTGVGSSIWLRRRKPGETGLYLGIVCDTNEAVDAAYAAAINAGGIDEGRPADRKYFAPGYYAANVADFDGNRLEFVHKAWNPAR
;
A
#
# COMPACT_ATOMS: atom_id res chain seq x y z
N MET A 1 7.74 6.46 -8.08
CA MET A 1 7.57 5.00 -8.31
C MET A 1 6.42 4.52 -7.43
N ILE A 2 5.60 3.60 -7.93
CA ILE A 2 4.51 3.01 -7.14
C ILE A 2 5.08 1.89 -6.27
N ASP A 3 4.90 2.00 -4.96
CA ASP A 3 5.27 0.95 -4.01
C ASP A 3 4.20 -0.13 -3.99
N HIS A 4 2.94 0.29 -3.86
CA HIS A 4 1.82 -0.63 -3.84
C HIS A 4 0.51 0.00 -4.28
N VAL A 5 -0.46 -0.85 -4.62
CA VAL A 5 -1.84 -0.46 -4.93
C VAL A 5 -2.78 -1.31 -4.09
N TYR A 6 -3.82 -0.72 -3.49
CA TYR A 6 -4.93 -1.55 -2.99
C TYR A 6 -6.04 -1.62 -4.02
N ILE A 7 -6.53 -2.84 -4.26
CA ILE A 7 -7.67 -3.07 -5.14
C ILE A 7 -8.84 -3.60 -4.29
N SER A 8 -9.87 -2.77 -4.20
CA SER A 8 -11.09 -3.09 -3.45
C SER A 8 -12.03 -3.95 -4.29
N VAL A 9 -12.25 -5.18 -3.84
CA VAL A 9 -13.05 -6.20 -4.54
C VAL A 9 -14.23 -6.67 -3.69
N THR A 10 -15.30 -7.11 -4.35
CA THR A 10 -16.52 -7.59 -3.67
C THR A 10 -16.45 -9.09 -3.33
N ASP A 11 -15.50 -9.84 -3.89
CA ASP A 11 -15.25 -11.24 -3.59
C ASP A 11 -13.74 -11.50 -3.66
N ILE A 12 -13.12 -11.69 -2.49
CA ILE A 12 -11.66 -11.82 -2.37
C ILE A 12 -11.17 -13.10 -3.05
N HIS A 13 -11.85 -14.24 -2.83
CA HIS A 13 -11.39 -15.52 -3.35
C HIS A 13 -11.48 -15.55 -4.87
N LYS A 14 -12.60 -15.07 -5.44
CA LYS A 14 -12.77 -14.97 -6.89
C LYS A 14 -11.74 -14.04 -7.52
N SER A 15 -11.52 -12.87 -6.91
CA SER A 15 -10.56 -11.89 -7.44
C SER A 15 -9.11 -12.35 -7.30
N LEU A 16 -8.72 -12.93 -6.15
CA LEU A 16 -7.36 -13.43 -5.93
C LEU A 16 -7.00 -14.50 -6.96
N ALA A 17 -7.92 -15.45 -7.21
CA ALA A 17 -7.73 -16.45 -8.26
C ALA A 17 -7.52 -15.82 -9.65
N PHE A 18 -8.30 -14.78 -9.99
CA PHE A 18 -8.12 -14.05 -11.24
C PHE A 18 -6.76 -13.34 -11.32
N TYR A 19 -6.38 -12.55 -10.31
CA TYR A 19 -5.12 -11.79 -10.31
C TYR A 19 -3.90 -12.71 -10.34
N ARG A 20 -3.95 -13.83 -9.61
CA ARG A 20 -2.90 -14.85 -9.64
C ARG A 20 -2.65 -15.35 -11.06
N GLU A 21 -3.68 -15.80 -11.76
CA GLU A 21 -3.52 -16.35 -13.11
C GLU A 21 -3.17 -15.26 -14.13
N ALA A 22 -3.78 -14.09 -14.03
CA ALA A 22 -3.55 -13.00 -14.96
C ALA A 22 -2.11 -12.45 -14.88
N LEU A 23 -1.53 -12.35 -13.68
CA LEU A 23 -0.22 -11.74 -13.47
C LEU A 23 0.94 -12.74 -13.44
N LYS A 24 0.66 -14.04 -13.30
CA LYS A 24 1.67 -15.11 -13.32
C LYS A 24 2.61 -15.08 -14.53
N PRO A 25 2.15 -14.85 -15.78
CA PRO A 25 3.06 -14.74 -16.94
C PRO A 25 4.03 -13.55 -16.87
N LEU A 26 3.72 -12.55 -16.06
CA LEU A 26 4.56 -11.38 -15.81
C LEU A 26 5.52 -11.58 -14.62
N GLY A 27 5.52 -12.77 -14.02
CA GLY A 27 6.36 -13.11 -12.87
C GLY A 27 5.81 -12.62 -11.53
N TRP A 28 4.57 -12.16 -11.46
CA TRP A 28 3.96 -11.80 -10.19
C TRP A 28 3.51 -13.06 -9.43
N ARG A 29 3.60 -13.01 -8.11
CA ARG A 29 3.18 -14.11 -7.24
C ARG A 29 2.68 -13.62 -5.89
N GLU A 30 1.87 -14.44 -5.25
CA GLU A 30 1.50 -14.22 -3.86
C GLU A 30 2.73 -14.31 -2.95
N PHE A 31 2.83 -13.40 -1.98
CA PHE A 31 3.93 -13.36 -1.02
C PHE A 31 3.47 -13.33 0.44
N GLY A 32 2.20 -13.05 0.71
CA GLY A 32 1.67 -13.03 2.07
C GLY A 32 0.34 -12.30 2.18
N ASN A 33 -0.30 -12.50 3.33
CA ASN A 33 -1.52 -11.81 3.72
C ASN A 33 -1.30 -11.08 5.03
N TYR A 34 -2.02 -9.98 5.22
CA TYR A 34 -2.12 -9.28 6.49
C TYR A 34 -3.47 -9.62 7.14
N ASP A 35 -3.42 -10.14 8.37
CA ASP A 35 -4.60 -10.43 9.19
C ASP A 35 -4.94 -9.22 10.05
N ALA A 36 -6.09 -8.61 9.83
CA ALA A 36 -6.55 -7.44 10.56
C ALA A 36 -6.66 -7.66 12.07
N ALA A 37 -6.92 -8.90 12.51
CA ALA A 37 -7.00 -9.22 13.94
C ALA A 37 -5.66 -9.02 14.69
N SER A 38 -4.55 -8.91 13.94
CA SER A 38 -3.20 -8.74 14.48
C SER A 38 -2.72 -7.28 14.55
N GLY A 39 -3.54 -6.30 14.17
CA GLY A 39 -3.13 -4.90 14.23
C GLY A 39 -4.27 -3.90 14.42
N PRO A 40 -4.09 -2.64 13.99
CA PRO A 40 -5.03 -1.56 14.32
C PRO A 40 -6.40 -1.74 13.66
N ASP A 41 -7.47 -1.34 14.36
CA ASP A 41 -8.87 -1.48 13.92
C ASP A 41 -9.18 -0.91 12.53
N ASN A 42 -8.40 0.05 12.05
CA ASN A 42 -8.60 0.72 10.77
C ASN A 42 -7.90 0.04 9.58
N VAL A 43 -7.08 -1.00 9.82
CA VAL A 43 -6.37 -1.74 8.78
C VAL A 43 -7.14 -3.03 8.47
N PRO A 44 -7.71 -3.19 7.26
CA PRO A 44 -8.48 -4.39 6.91
C PRO A 44 -7.56 -5.56 6.55
N ASP A 45 -8.14 -6.75 6.36
CA ASP A 45 -7.41 -7.87 5.77
C ASP A 45 -6.90 -7.50 4.38
N LEU A 46 -5.64 -7.84 4.12
CA LEU A 46 -4.97 -7.57 2.85
C LEU A 46 -4.39 -8.86 2.27
N PHE A 47 -4.56 -9.07 0.97
CA PHE A 47 -4.07 -10.26 0.26
C PHE A 47 -3.07 -9.83 -0.81
N GLY A 48 -1.79 -10.18 -0.61
CA GLY A 48 -0.66 -9.57 -1.32
C GLY A 48 -0.14 -10.38 -2.50
N LEU A 49 -0.02 -9.74 -3.66
CA LEU A 49 0.78 -10.17 -4.80
C LEU A 49 1.90 -9.17 -5.06
N GLY A 50 3.09 -9.64 -5.40
CA GLY A 50 4.26 -8.80 -5.67
C GLY A 50 4.89 -9.17 -6.99
N ASP A 51 5.50 -8.19 -7.64
CA ASP A 51 6.37 -8.45 -8.78
C ASP A 51 7.65 -9.19 -8.34
N ASN A 52 8.46 -9.63 -9.31
CA ASN A 52 9.69 -10.36 -9.00
C ASN A 52 10.67 -9.57 -8.13
N THR A 53 10.78 -8.25 -8.33
CA THR A 53 11.70 -7.37 -7.59
C THR A 53 11.27 -7.23 -6.13
N TYR A 54 9.97 -7.08 -5.90
CA TYR A 54 9.37 -6.96 -4.56
C TYR A 54 9.62 -8.25 -3.79
N VAL A 55 9.30 -9.39 -4.40
CA VAL A 55 9.39 -10.68 -3.70
C VAL A 55 10.84 -11.16 -3.58
N SER A 56 11.76 -10.74 -4.46
CA SER A 56 13.19 -11.05 -4.30
C SER A 56 13.87 -10.20 -3.23
N GLY A 57 13.33 -9.02 -2.91
CA GLY A 57 13.95 -8.05 -2.00
C GLY A 57 15.25 -7.45 -2.55
N THR A 58 15.50 -7.57 -3.86
CA THR A 58 16.75 -7.09 -4.49
C THR A 58 16.70 -5.62 -4.92
N GLY A 59 15.57 -4.96 -4.71
CA GLY A 59 15.35 -3.58 -5.08
C GLY A 59 13.95 -3.12 -4.70
N VAL A 60 13.56 -1.95 -5.18
CA VAL A 60 12.21 -1.44 -4.96
C VAL A 60 11.26 -2.00 -6.02
N GLY A 61 10.49 -3.02 -5.64
CA GLY A 61 9.43 -3.58 -6.48
C GLY A 61 8.04 -3.06 -6.12
N SER A 62 7.05 -3.46 -6.89
CA SER A 62 5.64 -3.11 -6.65
C SER A 62 4.83 -4.29 -6.11
N SER A 63 3.81 -3.97 -5.31
CA SER A 63 2.82 -4.94 -4.82
C SER A 63 1.37 -4.51 -5.06
N ILE A 64 0.49 -5.50 -5.14
CA ILE A 64 -0.97 -5.34 -5.16
C ILE A 64 -1.51 -6.00 -3.91
N TRP A 65 -2.36 -5.28 -3.19
CA TRP A 65 -3.08 -5.80 -2.03
C TRP A 65 -4.58 -5.78 -2.32
N LEU A 66 -5.19 -6.96 -2.37
CA LEU A 66 -6.64 -7.05 -2.46
C LEU A 66 -7.24 -6.85 -1.08
N ARG A 67 -8.34 -6.09 -1.00
CA ARG A 67 -9.13 -5.93 0.21
C ARG A 67 -10.62 -5.94 -0.07
N ARG A 68 -11.41 -6.24 0.94
CA ARG A 68 -12.88 -6.19 0.81
C ARG A 68 -13.32 -4.74 0.57
N ARG A 69 -14.04 -4.52 -0.52
CA ARG A 69 -14.67 -3.22 -0.82
C ARG A 69 -15.74 -2.90 0.22
N LYS A 70 -15.69 -1.69 0.79
CA LYS A 70 -16.77 -1.17 1.63
C LYS A 70 -17.93 -0.64 0.75
N PRO A 71 -19.20 -0.76 1.18
CA PRO A 71 -20.31 -0.15 0.45
C PRO A 71 -20.09 1.34 0.21
N GLY A 72 -20.33 1.80 -1.02
CA GLY A 72 -20.14 3.21 -1.41
C GLY A 72 -18.69 3.63 -1.62
N GLU A 73 -17.72 2.71 -1.49
CA GLU A 73 -16.31 3.04 -1.66
C GLU A 73 -15.95 3.27 -3.14
N THR A 74 -15.34 4.43 -3.39
CA THR A 74 -14.81 4.91 -4.67
C THR A 74 -13.31 5.22 -4.54
N GLY A 75 -12.68 5.56 -5.67
CA GLY A 75 -11.28 5.96 -5.71
C GLY A 75 -10.26 4.81 -5.66
N LEU A 76 -9.00 5.18 -5.76
CA LEU A 76 -7.83 4.29 -5.70
C LEU A 76 -7.08 4.48 -4.40
N TYR A 77 -6.36 3.45 -3.96
CA TYR A 77 -5.33 3.59 -2.93
C TYR A 77 -3.97 3.32 -3.55
N LEU A 78 -3.06 4.28 -3.44
CA LEU A 78 -1.72 4.22 -4.02
C LEU A 78 -0.64 4.52 -2.99
N GLY A 79 0.27 3.57 -2.80
CA GLY A 79 1.52 3.76 -2.09
C GLY A 79 2.58 4.32 -3.03
N ILE A 80 3.17 5.45 -2.65
CA ILE A 80 4.24 6.13 -3.38
C ILE A 80 5.53 5.99 -2.60
N VAL A 81 6.57 5.47 -3.26
CA VAL A 81 7.90 5.27 -2.68
C VAL A 81 8.52 6.63 -2.32
N CYS A 82 8.98 6.75 -1.07
CA CYS A 82 9.86 7.79 -0.57
C CYS A 82 11.23 7.18 -0.19
N ASP A 83 12.32 7.91 -0.48
CA ASP A 83 13.69 7.44 -0.20
C ASP A 83 14.10 7.64 1.27
N THR A 84 13.37 8.46 2.03
CA THR A 84 13.65 8.74 3.44
C THR A 84 12.38 9.06 4.23
N ASN A 85 12.46 9.05 5.56
CA ASN A 85 11.37 9.49 6.45
C ASN A 85 11.07 10.98 6.25
N GLU A 86 12.09 11.82 6.04
CA GLU A 86 11.93 13.25 5.80
C GLU A 86 11.17 13.51 4.49
N ALA A 87 11.37 12.67 3.48
CA ALA A 87 10.60 12.75 2.23
C ALA A 87 9.12 12.37 2.44
N VAL A 88 8.82 11.43 3.35
CA VAL A 88 7.44 11.13 3.77
C VAL A 88 6.83 12.34 4.48
N ASP A 89 7.54 12.91 5.45
CA ASP A 89 7.08 14.08 6.21
C ASP A 89 6.80 15.28 5.29
N ALA A 90 7.73 15.57 4.36
CA ALA A 90 7.60 16.66 3.41
C ALA A 90 6.42 16.46 2.44
N ALA A 91 6.24 15.25 1.91
CA ALA A 91 5.13 14.93 1.01
C ALA A 91 3.78 15.02 1.72
N TYR A 92 3.69 14.49 2.94
CA TYR A 92 2.51 14.63 3.80
C TYR A 92 2.17 16.10 4.05
N ALA A 93 3.14 16.91 4.49
CA ALA A 93 2.92 18.33 4.75
C ALA A 93 2.45 19.08 3.51
N ALA A 94 3.04 18.78 2.34
CA ALA A 94 2.62 19.36 1.07
C ALA A 94 1.17 19.00 0.71
N ALA A 95 0.79 17.72 0.88
CA ALA A 95 -0.56 17.26 0.58
C ALA A 95 -1.62 17.88 1.50
N ILE A 96 -1.33 17.99 2.81
CA ILE A 96 -2.21 18.68 3.76
C ILE A 96 -2.32 20.17 3.45
N ASN A 97 -1.20 20.85 3.13
CA ASN A 97 -1.23 22.27 2.74
C ASN A 97 -2.00 22.51 1.44
N ALA A 98 -2.08 21.51 0.56
CA ALA A 98 -2.90 21.55 -0.64
C ALA A 98 -4.40 21.28 -0.39
N GLY A 99 -4.80 21.05 0.85
CA GLY A 99 -6.19 20.78 1.25
C GLY A 99 -6.54 19.30 1.39
N GLY A 100 -5.56 18.40 1.25
CA GLY A 100 -5.77 16.97 1.47
C GLY A 100 -6.27 16.66 2.88
N ILE A 101 -7.02 15.57 2.99
CA ILE A 101 -7.66 15.15 4.25
C ILE A 101 -6.70 14.20 4.97
N ASP A 102 -6.37 14.50 6.23
CA ASP A 102 -5.55 13.63 7.09
C ASP A 102 -6.28 12.29 7.32
N GLU A 103 -5.67 11.18 6.86
CA GLU A 103 -6.09 9.81 7.16
C GLU A 103 -5.02 9.05 7.97
N GLY A 104 -3.93 9.72 8.35
CA GLY A 104 -2.83 9.11 9.09
C GLY A 104 -1.55 9.92 8.99
N ARG A 105 -1.19 10.60 10.08
CA ARG A 105 0.07 11.34 10.18
C ARG A 105 1.30 10.46 9.94
N PRO A 106 2.44 11.06 9.55
CA PRO A 106 3.71 10.33 9.46
C PRO A 106 4.05 9.62 10.76
N ALA A 107 4.26 8.31 10.68
CA ALA A 107 4.61 7.47 11.82
C ALA A 107 5.17 6.12 11.38
N ASP A 108 5.91 5.46 12.28
CA ASP A 108 6.28 4.05 12.15
C ASP A 108 5.04 3.16 12.15
N ARG A 109 4.90 2.31 11.14
CA ARG A 109 3.83 1.30 11.00
C ARG A 109 4.37 -0.08 11.37
N LYS A 110 4.82 -0.22 12.62
CA LYS A 110 5.48 -1.45 13.14
C LYS A 110 4.61 -2.72 13.05
N TYR A 111 3.29 -2.56 12.89
CA TYR A 111 2.35 -3.65 12.65
C TYR A 111 2.45 -4.25 11.24
N PHE A 112 3.06 -3.56 10.27
CA PHE A 112 3.41 -4.14 8.97
C PHE A 112 4.80 -4.76 8.99
N ALA A 113 5.81 -3.97 9.39
CA ALA A 113 7.18 -4.44 9.62
C ALA A 113 8.00 -3.37 10.34
N PRO A 114 9.06 -3.74 11.08
CA PRO A 114 10.07 -2.79 11.53
C PRO A 114 10.71 -2.05 10.35
N GLY A 115 10.82 -0.72 10.44
CA GLY A 115 11.37 0.11 9.36
C GLY A 115 10.36 0.54 8.28
N TYR A 116 9.08 0.26 8.47
CA TYR A 116 8.00 0.79 7.63
C TYR A 116 7.54 2.14 8.19
N TYR A 117 7.87 3.26 7.52
CA TYR A 117 7.47 4.61 7.91
C TYR A 117 6.53 5.19 6.85
N ALA A 118 5.35 5.67 7.26
CA ALA A 118 4.36 6.12 6.29
C ALA A 118 3.37 7.16 6.81
N ALA A 119 2.80 7.90 5.86
CA ALA A 119 1.72 8.87 6.06
C ALA A 119 0.62 8.68 5.00
N ASN A 120 -0.63 8.98 5.36
CA ASN A 120 -1.82 8.77 4.56
C ASN A 120 -2.62 10.06 4.41
N VAL A 121 -2.98 10.39 3.17
CA VAL A 121 -3.82 11.54 2.84
C VAL A 121 -4.86 11.13 1.81
N ALA A 122 -6.12 11.51 2.04
CA ALA A 122 -7.17 11.39 1.03
C ALA A 122 -7.28 12.67 0.20
N ASP A 123 -7.56 12.51 -1.08
CA ASP A 123 -7.94 13.63 -1.96
C ASP A 123 -9.46 13.91 -1.88
N PHE A 124 -9.94 14.75 -2.79
CA PHE A 124 -11.32 15.24 -2.80
C PHE A 124 -12.33 14.25 -3.41
N ASP A 125 -11.86 13.18 -4.05
CA ASP A 125 -12.67 12.25 -4.84
C ASP A 125 -12.62 10.81 -4.29
N GLY A 126 -12.07 10.65 -3.07
CA GLY A 126 -11.96 9.37 -2.38
C GLY A 126 -10.73 8.55 -2.78
N ASN A 127 -9.77 9.14 -3.52
CA ASN A 127 -8.45 8.52 -3.68
C ASN A 127 -7.63 8.71 -2.41
N ARG A 128 -6.80 7.72 -2.13
CA ARG A 128 -5.93 7.66 -0.95
C ARG A 128 -4.50 7.51 -1.40
N LEU A 129 -3.67 8.41 -0.91
CA LEU A 129 -2.24 8.38 -1.10
C LEU A 129 -1.59 7.92 0.19
N GLU A 130 -0.69 6.96 0.08
CA GLU A 130 0.26 6.62 1.12
C GLU A 130 1.66 7.05 0.64
N PHE A 131 2.33 7.90 1.41
CA PHE A 131 3.75 8.18 1.22
C PHE A 131 4.51 7.21 2.12
N VAL A 132 5.32 6.33 1.53
CA VAL A 132 5.93 5.21 2.26
C VAL A 132 7.44 5.15 2.03
N HIS A 133 8.17 5.09 3.13
CA HIS A 133 9.58 4.73 3.15
C HIS A 133 9.75 3.40 3.90
N LYS A 134 10.41 2.45 3.25
CA LYS A 134 10.74 1.14 3.81
C LYS A 134 12.25 1.08 3.96
N ALA A 135 12.75 1.06 5.19
CA ALA A 135 14.18 1.18 5.48
C ALA A 135 15.07 0.07 4.90
N TRP A 136 14.47 -1.06 4.48
CA TRP A 136 15.18 -2.16 3.82
C TRP A 136 15.29 -1.99 2.29
N ASN A 137 14.54 -1.06 1.71
CA ASN A 137 14.63 -0.77 0.28
C ASN A 137 15.84 0.15 0.02
N PRO A 138 16.59 -0.07 -1.07
CA PRO A 138 17.55 0.93 -1.52
C PRO A 138 16.81 2.21 -1.94
N ALA A 139 17.52 3.35 -1.93
CA ALA A 139 17.04 4.55 -2.60
C ALA A 139 16.78 4.25 -4.08
N ARG A 140 15.71 4.83 -4.64
CA ARG A 140 15.26 4.59 -6.01
C ARG A 140 16.21 5.10 -7.09
#